data_AF-A0A947CVG4-F1
#
_entry.id   AF-A0A947CVG4-F1
#
_cell.length_a   1.000
_cell.length_b   1.000
_cell.length_c   1.000
_cell.angle_alpha   90.00
_cell.angle_beta   90.00
_cell.angle_gamma   90.00
#
_symmetry.space_group_name_H-M   'P 1'
#
loop_
_entity.id
_entity.type
_entity.pdbx_description
1 polymer ?
#
loop_
_entity_poly.entity_id
_entity_poly.type
_entity_poly.pdbx_seq_one_letter_code
_entity_poly.pdbx_strand_id
1 'polypeptide(L)'
;MFSDVPPEHWAAGTIAWAVEHGVAKGYDDGTFRPNDTVTEAEFLAMLINAHRPPMPGKYQHWADPYYAFAEEMNWPVEGAHEIIKRSVEIPRVRVAEIVAAADGVNDRGDDAIRYLIRKGLAKGKKPGEASVESFAGDDLLTRAEAVAFIRNLKESGLKVLKARPN
;
A
#
# COMPACT_ATOMS: atom_id res chain seq x y z
N MET A 1 -22.05 1.74 -1.55
CA MET A 1 -21.66 1.90 -2.98
C MET A 1 -21.23 3.35 -3.14
N PHE A 2 -20.11 3.60 -3.81
CA PHE A 2 -19.59 4.97 -4.01
C PHE A 2 -20.13 5.55 -5.31
N SER A 3 -20.36 6.86 -5.34
CA SER A 3 -20.93 7.55 -6.52
C SER A 3 -19.99 7.59 -7.72
N ASP A 4 -18.69 7.48 -7.48
CA ASP A 4 -17.59 7.56 -8.47
C ASP A 4 -16.97 6.20 -8.79
N VAL A 5 -17.58 5.10 -8.32
CA VAL A 5 -17.16 3.72 -8.61
C VAL A 5 -18.35 2.96 -9.18
N PRO A 6 -18.61 3.07 -10.50
CA PRO A 6 -19.68 2.32 -11.13
C PRO A 6 -19.41 0.80 -11.08
N PRO A 7 -20.43 -0.07 -11.17
CA PRO A 7 -20.26 -1.52 -11.07
C PRO A 7 -19.27 -2.13 -12.07
N GLU A 8 -19.16 -1.55 -13.27
CA GLU A 8 -18.26 -1.93 -14.34
C GLU A 8 -16.82 -1.42 -14.16
N HIS A 9 -16.55 -0.57 -13.16
CA HIS A 9 -15.20 -0.12 -12.86
C HIS A 9 -14.31 -1.32 -12.53
N TRP A 10 -13.13 -1.39 -13.15
CA TRP A 10 -12.23 -2.55 -13.03
C TRP A 10 -11.89 -2.91 -11.57
N ALA A 11 -11.82 -1.89 -10.70
CA ALA A 11 -11.54 -2.04 -9.27
C ALA A 11 -12.79 -2.18 -8.38
N ALA A 12 -14.01 -2.14 -8.91
CA ALA A 12 -15.25 -2.10 -8.11
C ALA A 12 -15.30 -3.22 -7.07
N GLY A 13 -15.03 -4.47 -7.49
CA GLY A 13 -15.01 -5.62 -6.58
C GLY A 13 -13.89 -5.57 -5.54
N THR A 14 -12.73 -5.00 -5.88
CA THR A 14 -11.60 -4.89 -4.94
C THR A 14 -11.77 -3.72 -3.97
N ILE A 15 -12.37 -2.62 -4.40
CA ILE A 15 -12.76 -1.51 -3.55
C ILE A 15 -13.81 -1.98 -2.54
N ALA A 16 -14.84 -2.72 -2.99
CA ALA A 16 -15.83 -3.31 -2.10
C ALA A 16 -15.19 -4.21 -1.04
N TRP A 17 -14.28 -5.11 -1.46
CA TRP A 17 -13.50 -5.94 -0.55
C TRP A 17 -12.71 -5.10 0.47
N ALA A 18 -12.02 -4.06 0.02
CA ALA A 18 -11.18 -3.23 0.88
C ALA A 18 -12.00 -2.51 1.95
N VAL A 19 -13.20 -2.04 1.62
CA VAL A 19 -14.11 -1.41 2.58
C VAL A 19 -14.69 -2.43 3.57
N GLU A 20 -15.16 -3.57 3.07
CA GLU A 20 -15.71 -4.65 3.90
C GLU A 20 -14.70 -5.15 4.95
N HIS A 21 -13.42 -5.21 4.59
CA HIS A 21 -12.36 -5.69 5.46
C HIS A 21 -11.66 -4.57 6.26
N GLY A 22 -12.14 -3.32 6.17
CA GLY A 22 -11.56 -2.17 6.89
C GLY A 22 -10.18 -1.74 6.39
N VAL A 23 -9.75 -2.22 5.22
CA VAL A 23 -8.47 -1.86 4.58
C VAL A 23 -8.47 -0.39 4.17
N ALA A 24 -9.57 0.06 3.60
CA ALA A 24 -9.75 1.44 3.15
C ALA A 24 -11.16 1.93 3.48
N LYS A 25 -11.33 3.25 3.54
CA LYS A 25 -12.63 3.91 3.64
C LYS A 25 -12.80 4.90 2.50
N GLY A 26 -14.05 5.14 2.11
CA GLY A 26 -14.39 6.29 1.28
C GLY A 26 -14.43 7.58 2.07
N TYR A 27 -14.78 8.65 1.38
CA TYR A 27 -14.89 10.00 1.91
C TYR A 27 -16.34 10.29 2.33
N ASP A 28 -16.52 11.30 3.19
CA ASP A 28 -17.84 11.68 3.73
C ASP A 28 -18.80 12.20 2.64
N ASP A 29 -18.27 12.59 1.49
CA ASP A 29 -19.03 13.00 0.29
C ASP A 29 -19.59 11.82 -0.53
N GLY A 30 -19.38 10.58 -0.07
CA GLY A 30 -19.85 9.37 -0.75
C GLY A 30 -18.96 8.90 -1.91
N THR A 31 -17.76 9.46 -2.07
CA THR A 31 -16.78 9.05 -3.08
C THR A 31 -15.73 8.08 -2.52
N PHE A 32 -15.09 7.31 -3.40
CA PHE A 32 -13.87 6.56 -3.08
C PHE A 32 -12.60 7.25 -3.59
N ARG A 33 -12.72 7.98 -4.69
CA ARG A 33 -11.64 8.63 -5.46
C ARG A 33 -10.62 7.62 -6.00
N PRO A 34 -11.06 6.68 -6.87
CA PRO A 34 -10.21 5.57 -7.31
C PRO A 34 -8.97 6.03 -8.09
N ASN A 35 -9.04 7.17 -8.77
CA ASN A 35 -7.97 7.70 -9.62
C ASN A 35 -7.03 8.67 -8.90
N ASP A 36 -7.36 9.09 -7.68
CA ASP A 36 -6.48 9.96 -6.88
C ASP A 36 -5.26 9.15 -6.45
N THR A 37 -4.09 9.79 -6.47
CA THR A 37 -2.84 9.21 -5.97
C THR A 37 -2.83 9.17 -4.45
N VAL A 38 -2.30 8.09 -3.87
CA VAL A 38 -2.22 7.93 -2.41
C VAL A 38 -0.93 8.50 -1.85
N THR A 39 -1.00 8.98 -0.61
CA THR A 39 0.20 9.40 0.13
C THR A 39 0.90 8.21 0.81
N GLU A 40 2.14 8.41 1.30
CA GLU A 40 2.83 7.38 2.10
C GLU A 40 2.00 6.94 3.31
N ALA A 41 1.39 7.89 4.03
CA ALA A 41 0.57 7.59 5.19
C ALA A 41 -0.67 6.76 4.84
N GLU A 42 -1.34 7.09 3.73
CA GLU A 42 -2.51 6.35 3.28
C GLU A 42 -2.16 4.93 2.85
N PHE A 43 -1.09 4.75 2.07
CA PHE A 43 -0.62 3.43 1.67
C PHE A 43 -0.22 2.58 2.88
N LEU A 44 0.55 3.15 3.81
CA LEU A 44 1.00 2.46 5.02
C LEU A 44 -0.17 1.99 5.88
N ALA A 45 -1.17 2.86 6.07
CA ALA A 45 -2.38 2.51 6.80
C ALA A 45 -3.16 1.36 6.13
N MET A 46 -3.35 1.42 4.80
CA MET A 46 -4.03 0.35 4.07
C MET A 46 -3.28 -0.98 4.18
N LEU A 47 -1.95 -0.97 4.04
CA LEU A 47 -1.12 -2.17 4.14
C LEU A 47 -1.26 -2.82 5.53
N ILE A 48 -1.20 -2.02 6.60
CA ILE A 48 -1.33 -2.52 7.97
C ILE A 48 -2.75 -3.02 8.24
N ASN A 49 -3.78 -2.25 7.86
CA ASN A 49 -5.19 -2.61 8.07
C ASN A 49 -5.61 -3.88 7.31
N ALA A 50 -4.93 -4.21 6.21
CA ALA A 50 -5.14 -5.47 5.53
C ALA A 50 -4.74 -6.70 6.36
N HIS A 51 -3.87 -6.53 7.36
CA HIS A 51 -3.31 -7.62 8.17
C HIS A 51 -3.68 -7.52 9.65
N ARG A 52 -4.20 -6.37 10.09
CA ARG A 52 -4.54 -6.07 11.48
C ARG A 52 -5.83 -5.27 11.55
N PRO A 53 -6.60 -5.38 12.63
CA PRO A 53 -7.69 -4.43 12.89
C PRO A 53 -7.16 -2.99 12.89
N PRO A 54 -7.98 -2.00 12.48
CA PRO A 54 -7.62 -0.59 12.56
C PRO A 54 -7.15 -0.23 13.97
N MET A 55 -6.04 0.50 14.06
CA MET A 55 -5.42 0.84 15.35
C MET A 55 -6.28 1.89 16.09
N PRO A 56 -6.90 1.54 17.24
CA PRO A 56 -7.80 2.44 17.94
C PRO A 56 -7.01 3.45 18.79
N GLY A 57 -7.42 4.72 18.80
CA GLY A 57 -6.87 5.72 19.71
C GLY A 57 -7.15 7.16 19.28
N LYS A 58 -6.93 8.09 20.21
CA LYS A 58 -6.87 9.53 19.92
C LYS A 58 -5.40 9.91 19.77
N TYR A 59 -5.01 10.22 18.55
CA TYR A 59 -3.64 10.61 18.20
C TYR A 59 -3.63 12.06 17.76
N GLN A 60 -2.47 12.72 17.87
CA GLN A 60 -2.32 14.08 17.38
C GLN A 60 -2.49 14.10 15.86
N HIS A 61 -1.98 13.08 15.17
CA HIS A 61 -2.20 12.84 13.76
C HIS A 61 -2.75 11.42 13.54
N TRP A 62 -3.75 11.27 12.67
CA TRP A 62 -4.42 9.99 12.42
C TRP A 62 -3.47 8.85 12.00
N ALA A 63 -2.34 9.22 11.38
CA ALA A 63 -1.34 8.27 10.91
C ALA A 63 -0.32 7.83 11.97
N ASP A 64 -0.27 8.48 13.14
CA ASP A 64 0.72 8.19 14.20
C ASP A 64 0.85 6.70 14.55
N PRO A 65 -0.23 5.92 14.78
CA PRO A 65 -0.08 4.53 15.18
C PRO A 65 0.53 3.66 14.08
N TYR A 66 0.28 3.98 12.81
CA TYR A 66 0.85 3.24 11.68
C TYR A 66 2.36 3.49 11.54
N TYR A 67 2.80 4.73 11.73
CA TYR A 67 4.22 5.07 11.72
C TYR A 67 4.96 4.48 12.94
N ALA A 68 4.37 4.55 14.14
CA ALA A 68 4.96 3.93 15.33
C ALA A 68 5.17 2.41 15.13
N PHE A 69 4.16 1.73 14.56
CA PHE A 69 4.29 0.31 14.22
C PHE A 69 5.37 0.07 13.15
N ALA A 70 5.40 0.88 12.09
CA ALA A 70 6.41 0.74 11.04
C ALA A 70 7.83 0.96 11.58
N GLU A 71 8.04 1.91 12.49
CA GLU A 71 9.31 2.14 13.18
C GLU A 71 9.72 0.94 14.05
N GLU A 72 8.81 0.38 14.83
CA GLU A 72 9.06 -0.84 15.62
C GLU A 72 9.49 -2.01 14.73
N MET A 73 8.89 -2.10 13.54
CA MET A 73 9.20 -3.13 12.55
C MET A 73 10.41 -2.78 11.67
N ASN A 74 11.09 -1.66 11.94
CA ASN A 74 12.22 -1.14 11.16
C ASN A 74 11.89 -0.97 9.66
N TRP A 75 10.66 -0.61 9.30
CA TRP A 75 10.30 -0.40 7.90
C TRP A 75 10.80 0.96 7.37
N PRO A 76 11.16 1.06 6.08
CA PRO A 76 11.73 2.27 5.50
C PRO A 76 10.65 3.32 5.20
N VAL A 77 9.98 3.86 6.21
CA VAL A 77 8.95 4.90 6.05
C VAL A 77 9.54 6.28 6.38
N GLU A 78 9.41 7.25 5.47
CA GLU A 78 10.05 8.57 5.64
C GLU A 78 9.27 9.45 6.63
N GLY A 79 7.94 9.32 6.65
CA GLY A 79 7.05 10.07 7.53
C GLY A 79 7.19 9.79 9.02
N ALA A 80 8.01 8.80 9.41
CA ALA A 80 8.41 8.58 10.81
C ALA A 80 9.30 9.72 11.33
N HIS A 81 10.18 10.26 10.47
CA HIS A 81 11.15 11.28 10.85
C HIS A 81 10.85 12.65 10.23
N GLU A 82 10.09 12.67 9.14
CA GLU A 82 9.71 13.90 8.43
C GLU A 82 8.19 13.94 8.23
N ILE A 83 7.45 14.56 9.15
CA ILE A 83 5.97 14.59 9.13
C ILE A 83 5.40 15.07 7.79
N ILE A 84 6.10 15.97 7.09
CA ILE A 84 5.68 16.46 5.77
C ILE A 84 5.56 15.33 4.74
N LYS A 85 6.39 14.28 4.83
CA LYS A 85 6.39 13.13 3.92
C LYS A 85 5.12 12.28 4.04
N ARG A 86 4.41 12.35 5.16
CA ARG A 86 3.13 11.65 5.38
C ARG A 86 2.07 12.06 4.36
N SER A 87 2.14 13.30 3.86
CA SER A 87 1.19 13.89 2.92
C SER A 87 1.69 13.94 1.48
N VAL A 88 2.87 13.38 1.19
CA VAL A 88 3.44 13.34 -0.17
C VAL A 88 2.95 12.08 -0.88
N GLU A 89 2.59 12.21 -2.17
CA GLU A 89 2.23 11.08 -3.01
C GLU A 89 3.37 10.07 -3.10
N ILE A 90 3.06 8.78 -2.96
CA ILE A 90 4.08 7.72 -2.89
C ILE A 90 4.40 7.14 -4.28
N PRO A 91 5.67 7.13 -4.71
CA PRO A 91 6.10 6.39 -5.90
C PRO A 91 6.00 4.88 -5.69
N ARG A 92 5.75 4.13 -6.77
CA ARG A 92 5.63 2.66 -6.70
C ARG A 92 6.90 1.97 -6.23
N VAL A 93 8.09 2.53 -6.49
CA VAL A 93 9.35 1.98 -5.95
C VAL A 93 9.38 2.04 -4.42
N ARG A 94 8.89 3.13 -3.82
CA ARG A 94 8.80 3.27 -2.35
C ARG A 94 7.79 2.30 -1.76
N VAL A 95 6.68 2.09 -2.45
CA VAL A 95 5.72 1.01 -2.13
C VAL A 95 6.41 -0.35 -2.13
N ALA A 96 7.25 -0.64 -3.14
CA ALA A 96 7.96 -1.91 -3.22
C ALA A 96 8.90 -2.14 -2.03
N GLU A 97 9.64 -1.11 -1.62
CA GLU A 97 10.55 -1.16 -0.47
C GLU A 97 9.82 -1.40 0.85
N ILE A 98 8.69 -0.72 1.08
CA ILE A 98 7.86 -0.93 2.28
C ILE A 98 7.33 -2.37 2.31
N VAL A 99 6.87 -2.91 1.16
CA VAL A 99 6.33 -4.27 1.11
C VAL A 99 7.42 -5.33 1.25
N ALA A 100 8.60 -5.14 0.65
CA ALA A 100 9.75 -6.02 0.87
C ALA A 100 10.16 -6.03 2.35
N ALA A 101 10.22 -4.86 2.99
CA ALA A 101 10.46 -4.72 4.42
C ALA A 101 9.41 -5.43 5.27
N ALA A 102 8.13 -5.29 4.92
CA ALA A 102 7.01 -5.96 5.57
C ALA A 102 7.05 -7.49 5.44
N ASP A 103 7.79 -8.01 4.47
CA ASP A 103 8.03 -9.43 4.28
C ASP A 103 9.38 -9.90 4.87
N GLY A 104 10.07 -9.02 5.60
CA GLY A 104 11.32 -9.30 6.29
C GLY A 104 12.56 -9.20 5.41
N VAL A 105 12.54 -8.34 4.38
CA VAL A 105 13.64 -8.16 3.43
C VAL A 105 14.08 -6.70 3.40
N ASN A 106 15.39 -6.44 3.43
CA ASN A 106 15.97 -5.09 3.41
C ASN A 106 16.47 -4.70 1.99
N ASP A 107 15.69 -5.02 0.97
CA ASP A 107 16.00 -4.65 -0.41
C ASP A 107 15.51 -3.21 -0.68
N ARG A 108 16.19 -2.52 -1.59
CA ARG A 108 15.92 -1.11 -1.97
C ARG A 108 15.81 -0.95 -3.48
N GLY A 109 15.15 0.11 -3.93
CA GLY A 109 15.02 0.47 -5.34
C GLY A 109 14.57 -0.71 -6.21
N ASP A 110 15.32 -0.95 -7.29
CA ASP A 110 15.07 -2.06 -8.20
C ASP A 110 15.14 -3.44 -7.54
N ASP A 111 15.96 -3.62 -6.50
CA ASP A 111 16.08 -4.92 -5.85
C ASP A 111 14.81 -5.28 -5.08
N ALA A 112 14.16 -4.29 -4.46
CA ALA A 112 12.84 -4.49 -3.85
C ALA A 112 11.80 -4.86 -4.91
N ILE A 113 11.83 -4.20 -6.08
CA ILE A 113 10.94 -4.52 -7.20
C ILE A 113 11.18 -5.95 -7.70
N ARG A 114 12.44 -6.32 -7.93
CA ARG A 114 12.84 -7.68 -8.35
C ARG A 114 12.41 -8.72 -7.32
N TYR A 115 12.53 -8.41 -6.03
CA TYR A 115 12.07 -9.29 -4.96
C TYR A 115 10.57 -9.58 -5.07
N LEU A 116 9.75 -8.53 -5.19
CA LEU A 116 8.30 -8.69 -5.31
C LEU A 116 7.90 -9.48 -6.55
N ILE A 117 8.56 -9.24 -7.68
CA ILE A 117 8.31 -9.98 -8.92
C ILE A 117 8.70 -11.46 -8.75
N ARG A 118 9.90 -11.76 -8.25
CA ARG A 118 10.38 -13.14 -8.03
C ARG A 118 9.46 -13.92 -7.08
N LYS A 119 8.90 -13.26 -6.07
CA LYS A 119 7.96 -13.88 -5.13
C LYS A 119 6.52 -13.97 -5.67
N GLY A 120 6.24 -13.42 -6.86
CA GLY A 120 4.90 -13.37 -7.44
C GLY A 120 3.95 -12.40 -6.72
N LEU A 121 4.50 -11.48 -5.92
CA LEU A 121 3.75 -10.43 -5.22
C LEU A 121 3.40 -9.25 -6.14
N ALA A 122 4.17 -9.04 -7.21
CA ALA A 122 3.92 -8.00 -8.21
C ALA A 122 4.06 -8.56 -9.63
N LYS A 123 3.23 -8.06 -10.56
CA LYS A 123 3.22 -8.50 -11.97
C LYS A 123 3.56 -7.40 -12.98
N GLY A 124 3.80 -6.17 -12.52
CA GLY A 124 3.97 -5.00 -13.39
C GLY A 124 2.66 -4.49 -13.99
N LYS A 125 2.73 -3.38 -14.74
CA LYS A 125 1.59 -2.77 -15.45
C LYS A 125 1.33 -3.41 -16.82
N LYS A 126 2.33 -4.08 -17.40
CA LYS A 126 2.22 -4.74 -18.71
C LYS A 126 1.91 -6.23 -18.53
N PRO A 127 0.76 -6.72 -19.03
CA PRO A 127 0.42 -8.13 -18.94
C PRO A 127 1.48 -9.02 -19.60
N GLY A 128 1.94 -10.04 -18.88
CA GLY A 128 2.94 -11.00 -19.39
C GLY A 128 4.40 -10.56 -19.32
N GLU A 129 4.68 -9.33 -18.88
CA GLU A 129 6.04 -8.78 -18.79
C GLU A 129 6.29 -8.34 -17.35
N ALA A 130 6.56 -9.28 -16.42
CA ALA A 130 6.89 -8.93 -15.04
C ALA A 130 8.38 -8.57 -14.94
N SER A 131 8.69 -7.28 -15.07
CA SER A 131 10.05 -6.71 -14.97
C SER A 131 10.09 -5.41 -14.16
N VAL A 132 11.30 -4.92 -13.84
CA VAL A 132 11.48 -3.62 -13.18
C VAL A 132 10.88 -2.49 -14.02
N GLU A 133 11.11 -2.53 -15.34
CA GLU A 133 10.61 -1.55 -16.29
C GLU A 133 9.09 -1.57 -16.35
N SER A 134 8.49 -2.76 -16.43
CA SER A 134 7.04 -2.93 -16.42
C SER A 134 6.39 -2.48 -15.10
N PHE A 135 7.15 -2.53 -14.00
CA PHE A 135 6.67 -2.15 -12.69
C PHE A 135 6.49 -0.64 -12.58
N ALA A 136 7.23 0.13 -13.39
CA ALA A 136 7.17 1.59 -13.47
C ALA A 136 7.36 2.23 -12.09
N GLY A 137 8.57 2.09 -11.52
CA GLY A 137 8.87 2.48 -10.14
C GLY A 137 8.64 3.98 -9.85
N ASP A 138 8.83 4.84 -10.83
CA ASP A 138 8.67 6.30 -10.70
C ASP A 138 7.21 6.76 -10.76
N ASP A 139 6.31 5.93 -11.30
CA ASP A 139 4.90 6.26 -11.36
C ASP A 139 4.33 6.32 -9.94
N LEU A 140 3.40 7.25 -9.72
CA LEU A 140 2.61 7.32 -8.50
C LEU A 140 1.55 6.22 -8.47
N LEU A 141 1.19 5.78 -7.27
CA LEU A 141 0.18 4.77 -7.05
C LEU A 141 -1.20 5.42 -6.87
N THR A 142 -2.20 5.03 -7.65
CA THR A 142 -3.58 5.47 -7.41
C THR A 142 -4.23 4.70 -6.25
N ARG A 143 -5.32 5.23 -5.70
CA ARG A 143 -6.05 4.62 -4.60
C ARG A 143 -6.66 3.26 -4.99
N ALA A 144 -7.18 3.14 -6.21
CA ALA A 144 -7.66 1.87 -6.75
C ALA A 144 -6.51 0.86 -6.96
N GLU A 145 -5.37 1.32 -7.49
CA GLU A 145 -4.18 0.48 -7.61
C GLU A 145 -3.65 0.03 -6.25
N ALA A 146 -3.69 0.88 -5.22
CA ALA A 146 -3.24 0.55 -3.88
C ALA A 146 -4.05 -0.60 -3.26
N VAL A 147 -5.38 -0.51 -3.27
CA VAL A 147 -6.22 -1.58 -2.73
C VAL A 147 -6.13 -2.86 -3.56
N ALA A 148 -6.00 -2.74 -4.89
CA ALA A 148 -5.77 -3.88 -5.78
C ALA A 148 -4.46 -4.58 -5.47
N PHE A 149 -3.39 -3.81 -5.30
CA PHE A 149 -2.08 -4.33 -4.98
C PHE A 149 -2.08 -5.02 -3.61
N ILE A 150 -2.65 -4.38 -2.58
CA ILE A 150 -2.74 -4.95 -1.22
C ILE A 150 -3.56 -6.24 -1.19
N ARG A 151 -4.67 -6.30 -1.94
CA ARG A 151 -5.44 -7.54 -2.08
C ARG A 151 -4.59 -8.65 -2.69
N ASN A 152 -3.88 -8.34 -3.78
CA ASN A 152 -2.96 -9.29 -4.42
C ASN A 152 -1.87 -9.77 -3.46
N LEU A 153 -1.31 -8.90 -2.61
CA LEU A 153 -0.31 -9.31 -1.61
C LEU A 153 -0.85 -10.36 -0.64
N LYS A 154 -2.09 -10.18 -0.15
CA LYS A 154 -2.73 -11.16 0.74
C LYS A 154 -2.98 -12.49 0.04
N GLU A 155 -3.47 -12.44 -1.19
CA GLU A 155 -3.77 -13.63 -1.98
C GLU A 155 -2.48 -14.38 -2.39
N SER A 156 -1.40 -13.65 -2.68
CA SER A 156 -0.10 -14.18 -3.12
C SER A 156 0.87 -14.57 -1.98
N GLY A 157 0.50 -14.38 -0.71
CA GLY A 157 1.20 -15.00 0.42
C GLY A 157 1.95 -14.06 1.39
N LEU A 158 1.74 -12.74 1.33
CA LEU A 158 2.04 -11.87 2.47
C LEU A 158 0.93 -12.05 3.52
N LYS A 159 1.04 -13.08 4.36
CA LYS A 159 0.01 -13.41 5.36
C LYS A 159 0.26 -12.75 6.71
N VAL A 160 1.52 -12.49 7.04
CA VAL A 160 1.97 -11.95 8.32
C VAL A 160 3.04 -10.90 8.04
N LEU A 161 2.89 -9.75 8.69
CA LEU A 161 3.84 -8.64 8.65
C LEU A 161 5.06 -8.96 9.53
N LYS A 162 6.26 -8.74 9.01
CA LYS A 162 7.54 -9.05 9.68
C LYS A 162 8.39 -7.81 9.85
N ALA A 163 9.28 -7.84 10.83
CA ALA A 163 10.29 -6.82 11.00
C ALA A 163 11.33 -6.93 9.90
N ARG A 164 11.81 -5.79 9.40
CA ARG A 164 12.91 -5.72 8.44
C ARG A 164 14.25 -5.93 9.16
N PRO A 165 15.13 -6.80 8.65
CA PRO A 165 16.47 -6.95 9.21
C PRO A 165 17.29 -5.65 9.05
N ASN A 166 18.27 -5.46 9.93
CA ASN A 166 19.24 -4.36 9.83
C ASN A 166 20.10 -4.47 8.58
#